data_AF-A0A5N6Y3Z5-F1
#
_entry.id   AF-A0A5N6Y3Z5-F1
#
_cell.length_a   1.000
_cell.length_b   1.000
_cell.length_c   1.000
_cell.angle_alpha   90.00
_cell.angle_beta   90.00
_cell.angle_gamma   90.00
#
_symmetry.space_group_name_H-M   'P 1'
#
loop_
_entity.id
_entity.type
_entity.pdbx_description
1 polymer ?
#
loop_
_entity_poly.entity_id
_entity_poly.type
_entity_poly.pdbx_seq_one_letter_code
_entity_poly.pdbx_strand_id
1 'polypeptide(L)'
;MEPKLLQLGSALLEKTTFFVLGFYSENFAYPTFAPVEIPGAGQYVQLLCTPGDTPILGLGHARTNIGLFVEAILEQPGMTTGGMTVSAFTEQTTPEKLLQSWAKVNGKKALYVEVNIETFTALWTNVGVDILPKMMEFQRYMDKNPWAGSENILTKDDLCVKGLLSVEESFEVLKS
;
A
#
# COMPACT_ATOMS: atom_id res chain seq x y z
N MET A 1 -13.28 11.22 15.23
CA MET A 1 -13.21 12.31 14.24
C MET A 1 -13.81 11.76 12.96
N GLU A 2 -15.11 11.96 12.76
CA GLU A 2 -15.77 11.50 11.53
C GLU A 2 -15.15 12.21 10.32
N PRO A 3 -14.79 11.49 9.25
CA PRO A 3 -14.23 12.12 8.07
C PRO A 3 -15.29 13.03 7.43
N LYS A 4 -14.95 14.30 7.20
CA LYS A 4 -15.77 15.32 6.53
C LYS A 4 -16.21 14.98 5.09
N LEU A 5 -15.86 13.81 4.56
CA LEU A 5 -16.30 13.32 3.25
C LEU A 5 -17.82 13.11 3.16
N LEU A 6 -18.54 13.01 4.29
CA LEU A 6 -20.00 12.81 4.35
C LEU A 6 -20.84 14.09 4.11
N GLN A 7 -20.25 15.23 3.73
CA GLN A 7 -21.00 16.42 3.27
C GLN A 7 -21.42 16.37 1.80
N LEU A 8 -21.17 15.26 1.10
CA LEU A 8 -21.81 14.99 -0.19
C LEU A 8 -23.31 14.87 0.10
N GLY A 9 -24.14 15.79 -0.41
CA GLY A 9 -25.60 15.67 -0.26
C GLY A 9 -26.08 14.28 -0.68
N SER A 10 -27.16 13.77 -0.09
CA SER A 10 -27.61 12.36 -0.24
C SER A 10 -27.60 11.86 -1.70
N ALA A 11 -28.01 12.69 -2.65
CA ALA A 11 -28.03 12.37 -4.08
C ALA A 11 -26.65 12.09 -4.71
N LEU A 12 -25.57 12.64 -4.15
CA LEU A 12 -24.20 12.40 -4.60
C LEU A 12 -23.62 11.15 -3.95
N LEU A 13 -23.91 10.91 -2.67
CA LEU A 13 -23.50 9.69 -1.97
C LEU A 13 -24.09 8.43 -2.62
N GLU A 14 -25.35 8.48 -3.06
CA GLU A 14 -26.01 7.41 -3.81
C GLU A 14 -25.24 6.96 -5.07
N LYS A 15 -24.43 7.85 -5.66
CA LYS A 15 -23.64 7.56 -6.87
C LYS A 15 -22.15 7.40 -6.60
N THR A 16 -21.73 7.47 -5.33
CA THR A 16 -20.32 7.50 -4.95
C THR A 16 -19.85 6.13 -4.49
N THR A 17 -18.64 5.78 -4.91
CA THR A 17 -17.83 4.69 -4.35
C THR A 17 -16.57 5.31 -3.75
N PHE A 18 -16.23 4.94 -2.52
CA PHE A 18 -14.95 5.32 -1.93
C PHE A 18 -13.91 4.26 -2.27
N PHE A 19 -12.83 4.67 -2.94
CA PHE A 19 -11.81 3.75 -3.39
C PHE A 19 -10.51 3.94 -2.61
N VAL A 20 -10.12 2.92 -1.84
CA VAL A 20 -8.97 2.97 -0.95
C VAL A 20 -7.90 2.02 -1.44
N LEU A 21 -6.67 2.53 -1.58
CA LEU A 21 -5.56 1.83 -2.19
C LEU A 21 -4.58 1.30 -1.14
N GLY A 22 -4.12 0.05 -1.33
CA GLY A 22 -3.03 -0.54 -0.56
C GLY A 22 -1.64 0.01 -0.94
N PHE A 23 -0.58 -0.61 -0.41
CA PHE A 23 0.80 -0.19 -0.62
C PHE A 23 1.34 -0.60 -2.00
N TYR A 24 1.97 0.32 -2.73
CA TYR A 24 2.43 0.11 -4.09
C TYR A 24 3.85 -0.48 -4.12
N SER A 25 4.11 -1.44 -5.02
CA SER A 25 5.48 -1.93 -5.23
C SER A 25 6.38 -0.82 -5.81
N GLU A 26 5.81 0.11 -6.58
CA GLU A 26 6.48 1.30 -7.11
C GLU A 26 7.07 2.19 -6.02
N ASN A 27 6.59 2.09 -4.77
CA ASN A 27 7.16 2.88 -3.67
C ASN A 27 8.65 2.60 -3.47
N PHE A 28 9.14 1.40 -3.83
CA PHE A 28 10.56 1.03 -3.74
C PHE A 28 11.46 1.84 -4.70
N ALA A 29 10.90 2.64 -5.61
CA ALA A 29 11.65 3.59 -6.42
C ALA A 29 11.93 4.92 -5.69
N TYR A 30 11.19 5.24 -4.61
CA TYR A 30 11.45 6.43 -3.82
C TYR A 30 12.59 6.20 -2.84
N PRO A 31 13.56 7.13 -2.70
CA PRO A 31 14.72 6.95 -1.83
C PRO A 31 14.37 6.48 -0.42
N THR A 32 13.30 7.01 0.16
CA THR A 32 12.84 6.68 1.51
C THR A 32 12.45 5.21 1.71
N PHE A 33 11.98 4.53 0.67
CA PHE A 33 11.60 3.12 0.72
C PHE A 33 12.55 2.21 -0.09
N ALA A 34 13.44 2.79 -0.89
CA ALA A 34 14.38 2.04 -1.69
C ALA A 34 15.41 1.32 -0.80
N PRO A 35 15.72 0.03 -1.07
CA PRO A 35 16.85 -0.63 -0.44
C PRO A 35 18.16 0.03 -0.87
N VAL A 36 19.03 0.33 0.09
CA VAL A 36 20.32 0.99 -0.14
C VAL A 36 21.45 -0.02 -0.02
N GLU A 37 22.37 -0.03 -0.98
CA GLU A 37 23.55 -0.90 -0.93
C GLU A 37 24.52 -0.45 0.16
N ILE A 38 25.00 -1.38 0.97
CA ILE A 38 26.09 -1.16 1.92
C ILE A 38 27.43 -1.35 1.19
N PRO A 39 28.26 -0.29 1.06
CA PRO A 39 29.53 -0.39 0.35
C PRO A 39 30.43 -1.51 0.89
N GLY A 40 30.89 -2.39 0.00
CA GLY A 40 31.79 -3.49 0.33
C GLY A 40 31.15 -4.73 0.95
N ALA A 41 29.86 -4.69 1.33
CA ALA A 41 29.16 -5.85 1.90
C ALA A 41 28.44 -6.71 0.85
N GLY A 42 28.13 -6.14 -0.34
CA GLY A 42 27.30 -6.82 -1.34
C GLY A 42 25.88 -7.13 -0.82
N GLN A 43 25.41 -6.33 0.13
CA GLN A 43 24.11 -6.45 0.78
C GLN A 43 23.38 -5.11 0.73
N TYR A 44 22.06 -5.17 0.70
CA TYR A 44 21.18 -4.01 0.76
C TYR A 44 20.54 -3.91 2.14
N VAL A 45 20.21 -2.69 2.56
CA VAL A 45 19.43 -2.43 3.78
C VAL A 45 18.23 -1.57 3.45
N GLN A 46 17.11 -1.82 4.10
CA GLN A 46 15.98 -0.90 4.12
C GLN A 46 15.80 -0.39 5.54
N LEU A 47 15.80 0.94 5.69
CA LEU A 47 15.74 1.62 6.98
C LEU A 47 14.39 2.30 7.13
N LEU A 48 13.47 1.69 7.86
CA LEU A 48 12.13 2.25 8.11
C LEU A 48 11.89 2.41 9.61
N CYS A 49 11.02 3.36 9.98
CA CYS A 49 10.61 3.59 11.37
C CYS A 49 9.42 2.73 11.81
N THR A 50 9.29 1.53 11.25
CA THR A 50 8.13 0.65 11.47
C THR A 50 8.63 -0.78 11.64
N PRO A 51 8.03 -1.58 12.53
CA PRO A 51 8.38 -2.98 12.69
C PRO A 51 8.22 -3.75 11.40
N GLY A 52 9.20 -4.60 11.08
CA GLY A 52 9.25 -5.37 9.85
C GLY A 52 8.09 -6.36 9.70
N ASP A 53 7.46 -6.73 10.81
CA ASP A 53 6.30 -7.63 10.91
C ASP A 53 4.95 -6.90 10.91
N THR A 54 4.94 -5.55 10.82
CA THR A 54 3.71 -4.77 10.77
C THR A 54 2.83 -5.23 9.59
N PRO A 55 1.56 -5.62 9.82
CA PRO A 55 0.67 -6.01 8.74
C PRO A 55 0.39 -4.84 7.80
N ILE A 56 0.47 -5.09 6.48
CA ILE A 56 0.12 -4.12 5.45
C ILE A 56 -0.67 -4.80 4.33
N LEU A 57 -1.53 -4.04 3.68
CA LEU A 57 -2.24 -4.49 2.48
C LEU A 57 -1.44 -4.07 1.25
N GLY A 58 -0.88 -5.04 0.52
CA GLY A 58 -0.08 -4.80 -0.68
C GLY A 58 -0.96 -4.69 -1.92
N LEU A 59 -0.92 -3.57 -2.62
CA LEU A 59 -1.58 -3.40 -3.92
C LEU A 59 -0.77 -4.06 -5.04
N GLY A 60 0.55 -4.16 -4.93
CA GLY A 60 1.41 -4.58 -6.04
C GLY A 60 1.58 -3.45 -7.07
N HIS A 61 1.53 -3.80 -8.36
CA HIS A 61 1.77 -2.91 -9.48
C HIS A 61 0.58 -1.98 -9.68
N ALA A 62 0.71 -0.75 -9.17
CA ALA A 62 -0.35 0.25 -9.16
C ALA A 62 -0.88 0.52 -10.57
N ARG A 63 0.00 0.62 -11.58
CA ARG A 63 -0.42 0.91 -12.96
C ARG A 63 -1.39 -0.14 -13.53
N THR A 64 -1.22 -1.42 -13.19
CA THR A 64 -2.13 -2.48 -13.66
C THR A 64 -3.32 -2.65 -12.74
N ASN A 65 -3.06 -2.82 -11.44
CA ASN A 65 -4.07 -3.30 -10.50
C ASN A 65 -5.16 -2.25 -10.23
N ILE A 66 -4.80 -0.96 -10.18
CA ILE A 66 -5.78 0.12 -10.01
C ILE A 66 -6.82 0.09 -11.14
N GLY A 67 -6.38 -0.09 -12.39
CA GLY A 67 -7.28 -0.15 -13.54
C GLY A 67 -8.28 -1.30 -13.43
N LEU A 68 -7.82 -2.48 -13.04
CA LEU A 68 -8.66 -3.67 -12.89
C LEU A 68 -9.72 -3.51 -11.79
N PHE A 69 -9.35 -2.89 -10.66
CA PHE A 69 -10.32 -2.56 -9.61
C PHE A 69 -11.34 -1.53 -10.09
N VAL A 70 -10.89 -0.47 -10.76
CA VAL A 70 -11.79 0.59 -11.27
C VAL A 70 -12.76 0.04 -12.31
N GLU A 71 -12.30 -0.83 -13.21
CA GLU A 71 -13.15 -1.54 -14.16
C GLU A 71 -14.25 -2.34 -13.45
N ALA A 72 -13.87 -3.20 -12.48
CA ALA A 72 -14.83 -3.99 -11.71
C ALA A 72 -15.84 -3.13 -10.92
N ILE A 73 -15.39 -2.00 -10.38
CA ILE A 73 -16.26 -1.03 -9.69
C ILE A 73 -17.34 -0.48 -10.63
N LEU A 74 -16.93 -0.07 -11.83
CA LEU A 74 -17.80 0.55 -12.83
C LEU A 74 -18.77 -0.46 -13.47
N GLU A 75 -18.37 -1.73 -13.58
CA GLU A 75 -19.22 -2.81 -14.08
C GLU A 75 -20.29 -3.26 -13.07
N GLN A 76 -20.09 -3.01 -11.78
CA GLN A 76 -20.95 -3.50 -10.69
C GLN A 76 -21.54 -2.36 -9.83
N PRO A 77 -22.15 -1.31 -10.42
CA PRO A 77 -22.61 -0.13 -9.67
C PRO A 77 -23.68 -0.47 -8.62
N GLY A 78 -24.49 -1.52 -8.84
CA GLY A 78 -25.48 -1.97 -7.86
C GLY A 78 -24.89 -2.48 -6.55
N MET A 79 -23.62 -2.88 -6.55
CA MET A 79 -22.87 -3.29 -5.36
C MET A 79 -21.94 -2.20 -4.85
N THR A 80 -21.40 -1.37 -5.74
CA THR A 80 -20.27 -0.47 -5.42
C THR A 80 -20.70 0.98 -5.17
N THR A 81 -21.90 1.40 -5.56
CA THR A 81 -22.40 2.77 -5.30
C THR A 81 -23.13 2.86 -3.95
N GLY A 82 -23.65 4.03 -3.57
CA GLY A 82 -24.31 4.21 -2.28
C GLY A 82 -23.36 4.50 -1.12
N GLY A 83 -22.16 5.03 -1.40
CA GLY A 83 -21.16 5.31 -0.39
C GLY A 83 -20.41 4.06 0.08
N MET A 84 -20.43 2.99 -0.70
CA MET A 84 -19.67 1.77 -0.41
C MET A 84 -18.17 2.03 -0.54
N THR A 85 -17.39 1.34 0.29
CA THR A 85 -15.93 1.41 0.23
C THR A 85 -15.38 0.18 -0.47
N VAL A 86 -14.46 0.37 -1.41
CA VAL A 86 -13.68 -0.69 -2.03
C VAL A 86 -12.24 -0.58 -1.56
N SER A 87 -11.74 -1.64 -0.92
CA SER A 87 -10.37 -1.76 -0.45
C SER A 87 -9.54 -2.55 -1.48
N ALA A 88 -8.72 -1.84 -2.25
CA ALA A 88 -7.86 -2.44 -3.26
C ALA A 88 -6.54 -2.93 -2.67
N PHE A 89 -6.39 -4.24 -2.66
CA PHE A 89 -5.15 -4.94 -2.36
C PHE A 89 -5.16 -6.32 -3.02
N THR A 90 -3.98 -6.91 -3.19
CA THR A 90 -3.80 -8.24 -3.77
C THR A 90 -3.52 -9.27 -2.70
N GLU A 91 -2.76 -8.90 -1.68
CA GLU A 91 -2.38 -9.76 -0.56
C GLU A 91 -2.09 -8.95 0.71
N GLN A 92 -2.15 -9.61 1.86
CA GLN A 92 -1.63 -9.09 3.12
C GLN A 92 -0.16 -9.50 3.26
N THR A 93 0.70 -8.54 3.60
CA THR A 93 2.14 -8.73 3.71
C THR A 93 2.70 -7.89 4.85
N THR A 94 4.01 -7.72 4.91
CA THR A 94 4.71 -6.87 5.89
C THR A 94 5.86 -6.11 5.21
N PRO A 95 6.37 -5.00 5.79
CA PRO A 95 7.52 -4.28 5.23
C PRO A 95 8.73 -5.19 4.97
N GLU A 96 9.04 -6.08 5.92
CA GLU A 96 10.15 -7.03 5.74
C GLU A 96 9.86 -8.03 4.60
N LYS A 97 8.65 -8.56 4.50
CA LYS A 97 8.28 -9.46 3.40
C LYS A 97 8.34 -8.77 2.04
N LEU A 98 7.90 -7.51 1.93
CA LEU A 98 8.05 -6.70 0.72
C LEU A 98 9.52 -6.62 0.30
N LEU A 99 10.41 -6.32 1.25
CA LEU A 99 11.85 -6.25 1.02
C LEU A 99 12.42 -7.60 0.56
N GLN A 100 11.99 -8.70 1.19
CA GLN A 100 12.46 -10.03 0.81
C GLN A 100 11.96 -10.43 -0.60
N SER A 101 10.73 -10.08 -0.97
CA SER A 101 10.23 -10.28 -2.34
C SER A 101 11.05 -9.48 -3.35
N TRP A 102 11.31 -8.19 -3.07
CA TRP A 102 12.18 -7.36 -3.92
C TRP A 102 13.58 -7.97 -4.05
N ALA A 103 14.18 -8.42 -2.95
CA ALA A 103 15.52 -8.99 -2.92
C ALA A 103 15.60 -10.29 -3.73
N LYS A 104 14.62 -11.17 -3.57
CA LYS A 104 14.49 -12.43 -4.32
C LYS A 104 14.43 -12.16 -5.83
N VAL A 105 13.52 -11.28 -6.26
CA VAL A 105 13.33 -10.92 -7.68
C VAL A 105 14.60 -10.32 -8.29
N ASN A 106 15.31 -9.48 -7.53
CA ASN A 106 16.53 -8.81 -8.01
C ASN A 106 17.81 -9.63 -7.82
N GLY A 107 17.72 -10.85 -7.28
CA GLY A 107 18.90 -11.69 -6.99
C GLY A 107 19.84 -11.02 -5.97
N LYS A 108 19.30 -10.25 -5.03
CA LYS A 108 20.05 -9.50 -4.01
C LYS A 108 19.84 -10.12 -2.63
N LYS A 109 20.74 -9.77 -1.71
CA LYS A 109 20.54 -9.99 -0.26
C LYS A 109 20.13 -8.66 0.35
N ALA A 110 19.07 -8.66 1.16
CA ALA A 110 18.60 -7.46 1.83
C ALA A 110 18.26 -7.73 3.30
N LEU A 111 18.55 -6.75 4.15
CA LEU A 111 18.19 -6.74 5.56
C LEU A 111 17.23 -5.60 5.86
N TYR A 112 16.15 -5.94 6.55
CA TYR A 112 15.24 -4.95 7.10
C TYR A 112 15.78 -4.46 8.44
N VAL A 113 15.83 -3.13 8.63
CA VAL A 113 16.29 -2.53 9.87
C VAL A 113 15.27 -1.51 10.33
N GLU A 114 14.59 -1.82 11.43
CA GLU A 114 13.76 -0.86 12.14
C GLU A 114 14.66 0.18 12.83
N VAL A 115 14.39 1.46 12.59
CA VAL A 115 15.02 2.59 13.28
C VAL A 115 13.96 3.39 14.04
N ASN A 116 14.35 4.20 15.03
CA ASN A 116 13.37 5.10 15.64
C ASN A 116 12.97 6.23 14.68
N ILE A 117 11.84 6.89 14.97
CA ILE A 117 11.30 7.98 14.14
C ILE A 117 12.29 9.15 14.02
N GLU A 118 13.03 9.46 15.08
CA GLU A 118 14.02 10.54 15.09
C GLU A 118 15.16 10.26 14.11
N THR A 119 15.66 9.02 14.10
CA THR A 119 16.71 8.57 13.17
C THR A 119 16.19 8.56 11.74
N PHE A 120 14.98 8.06 11.52
CA PHE A 120 14.36 8.04 10.20
C PHE A 120 14.19 9.46 9.63
N THR A 121 13.64 10.39 10.41
CA THR A 121 13.49 11.80 10.02
C THR A 121 14.85 12.46 9.78
N ALA A 122 15.88 12.15 10.57
CA ALA A 122 17.22 12.69 10.36
C ALA A 122 17.88 12.18 9.07
N LEU A 123 17.63 10.92 8.68
CA LEU A 123 18.13 10.32 7.45
C LEU A 123 17.46 10.90 6.19
N TRP A 124 16.18 11.24 6.29
CA TRP A 124 15.35 11.65 5.15
C TRP A 124 14.87 13.10 5.34
N THR A 125 15.66 14.09 4.91
CA THR A 125 15.50 15.51 5.28
C THR A 125 14.47 16.32 4.46
N ASN A 126 13.53 15.68 3.78
CA ASN A 126 12.54 16.39 2.94
C ASN A 126 11.27 16.71 3.74
N VAL A 127 10.66 17.88 3.50
CA VAL A 127 9.47 18.42 4.23
C VAL A 127 8.27 17.46 4.28
N GLY A 128 8.16 16.51 3.34
CA GLY A 128 7.10 15.49 3.32
C GLY A 128 7.40 14.22 4.12
N VAL A 129 8.64 14.06 4.63
CA VAL A 129 9.08 12.84 5.32
C VAL A 129 8.43 12.74 6.69
N ASP A 130 8.20 13.83 7.42
CA ASP A 130 7.59 13.76 8.76
C ASP A 130 6.18 13.16 8.77
N ILE A 131 5.52 13.12 7.61
CA ILE A 131 4.20 12.50 7.42
C ILE A 131 4.35 10.99 7.21
N LEU A 132 5.45 10.51 6.61
CA LEU A 132 5.66 9.10 6.30
C LEU A 132 5.71 8.19 7.54
N PRO A 133 6.39 8.54 8.66
CA PRO A 133 6.31 7.78 9.90
C PRO A 133 4.89 7.63 10.40
N LYS A 134 4.10 8.71 10.35
CA LYS A 134 2.69 8.67 10.77
C LYS A 134 1.84 7.82 9.84
N MET A 135 2.10 7.87 8.52
CA MET A 135 1.44 7.00 7.55
C MET A 135 1.80 5.53 7.74
N MET A 136 3.05 5.23 8.09
CA MET A 136 3.50 3.87 8.34
C MET A 136 3.01 3.33 9.69
N GLU A 137 2.99 4.17 10.73
CA GLU A 137 2.36 3.84 12.00
C GLU A 137 0.86 3.58 11.82
N PHE A 138 0.21 4.36 10.96
CA PHE A 138 -1.20 4.15 10.61
C PHE A 138 -1.45 2.77 9.98
N GLN A 139 -0.48 2.22 9.26
CA GLN A 139 -0.63 0.88 8.67
C GLN A 139 -0.78 -0.23 9.72
N ARG A 140 -0.28 -0.03 10.94
CA ARG A 140 -0.48 -0.99 12.06
C ARG A 140 -1.95 -1.19 12.41
N TYR A 141 -2.82 -0.26 12.03
CA TYR A 141 -4.25 -0.33 12.29
C TYR A 141 -5.05 -0.85 11.08
N MET A 142 -4.37 -1.35 10.03
CA MET A 142 -4.98 -1.79 8.76
C MET A 142 -5.64 -3.18 8.76
N ASP A 143 -5.66 -3.90 9.90
CA ASP A 143 -6.33 -5.23 10.00
C ASP A 143 -7.81 -5.20 9.53
N LYS A 144 -8.43 -4.03 9.58
CA LYS A 144 -9.64 -3.66 8.84
C LYS A 144 -9.37 -2.30 8.24
N ASN A 145 -9.49 -2.12 6.92
CA ASN A 145 -9.11 -0.85 6.27
C ASN A 145 -9.75 0.36 6.98
N PRO A 146 -8.98 1.14 7.75
CA PRO A 146 -9.51 2.18 8.64
C PRO A 146 -9.98 3.42 7.87
N TRP A 147 -9.60 3.53 6.58
CA TRP A 147 -10.12 4.56 5.68
C TRP A 147 -11.57 4.34 5.31
N ALA A 148 -12.11 3.13 5.52
CA ALA A 148 -13.45 2.82 5.11
C ALA A 148 -14.49 3.70 5.80
N GLY A 149 -14.25 4.10 7.06
CA GLY A 149 -15.22 4.86 7.85
C GLY A 149 -16.61 4.21 7.91
N SER A 150 -16.72 2.95 7.44
CA SER A 150 -17.95 2.24 7.13
C SER A 150 -17.70 0.75 7.34
N GLU A 151 -18.74 0.03 7.76
CA GLU A 151 -18.70 -1.43 7.92
C GLU A 151 -18.81 -2.16 6.57
N ASN A 152 -19.12 -1.42 5.49
CA ASN A 152 -19.42 -1.95 4.17
C ASN A 152 -18.20 -1.84 3.25
N ILE A 153 -17.24 -2.75 3.44
CA ILE A 153 -16.00 -2.81 2.66
C ILE A 153 -16.06 -3.98 1.69
N LEU A 154 -15.95 -3.68 0.41
CA LEU A 154 -15.76 -4.65 -0.66
C LEU A 154 -14.28 -4.82 -0.98
N THR A 155 -13.90 -6.03 -1.35
CA THR A 155 -12.54 -6.42 -1.72
C THR A 155 -12.50 -6.97 -3.14
N LYS A 156 -11.31 -7.38 -3.59
CA LYS A 156 -11.18 -8.09 -4.87
C LYS A 156 -12.06 -9.34 -4.97
N ASP A 157 -12.31 -10.01 -3.84
CA ASP A 157 -13.03 -11.27 -3.83
C ASP A 157 -14.54 -11.03 -4.00
N ASP A 158 -15.07 -10.00 -3.34
CA ASP A 158 -16.48 -9.58 -3.48
C ASP A 158 -16.79 -9.12 -4.91
N LEU A 159 -15.85 -8.41 -5.54
CA LEU A 159 -15.98 -7.89 -6.89
C LEU A 159 -15.50 -8.86 -7.98
N CYS A 160 -14.99 -10.03 -7.60
CA CYS A 160 -14.42 -11.03 -8.52
C CYS A 160 -13.34 -10.44 -9.46
N VAL A 161 -12.46 -9.56 -8.97
CA VAL A 161 -11.41 -8.91 -9.77
C VAL A 161 -10.36 -9.94 -10.21
N LYS A 162 -10.03 -9.96 -11.50
CA LYS A 162 -9.10 -10.94 -12.10
C LYS A 162 -7.90 -10.25 -12.74
N GLY A 163 -6.82 -11.01 -12.93
CA GLY A 163 -5.60 -10.53 -13.60
C GLY A 163 -4.73 -9.61 -12.76
N LEU A 164 -5.01 -9.50 -11.45
CA LEU A 164 -4.20 -8.73 -10.52
C LEU A 164 -2.78 -9.33 -10.41
N LEU A 165 -1.78 -8.47 -10.45
CA LEU A 165 -0.38 -8.84 -10.18
C LEU A 165 -0.12 -8.83 -8.68
N SER A 166 0.38 -9.94 -8.14
CA SER A 166 0.88 -10.03 -6.76
C SER A 166 2.07 -9.09 -6.54
N VAL A 167 2.49 -8.88 -5.29
CA VAL A 167 3.67 -8.05 -4.98
C VAL A 167 4.92 -8.58 -5.67
N GLU A 168 5.14 -9.90 -5.67
CA GLU A 168 6.32 -10.50 -6.28
C GLU A 168 6.32 -10.31 -7.81
N GLU A 169 5.19 -10.61 -8.48
CA GLU A 169 5.04 -10.37 -9.93
C GLU A 169 5.22 -8.89 -10.28
N SER A 170 4.77 -8.00 -9.40
CA SER A 170 4.92 -6.55 -9.56
C SER A 170 6.39 -6.14 -9.55
N PHE A 171 7.22 -6.73 -8.68
CA PHE A 171 8.65 -6.47 -8.69
C PHE A 171 9.34 -7.02 -9.93
N GLU A 172 8.87 -8.14 -10.51
CA GLU A 172 9.40 -8.65 -11.77
C GLU A 172 9.13 -7.68 -12.93
N VAL A 173 7.94 -7.07 -12.98
CA VAL A 173 7.60 -6.04 -13.97
C VAL A 173 8.43 -4.76 -13.78
N LEU A 174 8.75 -4.40 -12.54
CA LEU A 174 9.50 -3.19 -12.21
C LEU A 174 11.02 -3.35 -12.33
N LYS A 175 11.50 -4.55 -12.66
CA LYS A 175 12.92 -4.84 -12.80
C LYS A 175 13.50 -4.10 -14.02
N SER A 176 14.50 -3.26 -13.79
CA SER A 176 15.28 -2.57 -14.83
C SER A 176 16.66 -3.20 -14.97
#